data_AF-A0A2N3VWE2-F1
#
_entry.id   AF-A0A2N3VWE2-F1
#
_cell.length_a   1.000
_cell.length_b   1.000
_cell.length_c   1.000
_cell.angle_alpha   90.00
_cell.angle_beta   90.00
_cell.angle_gamma   90.00
#
_symmetry.space_group_name_H-M   'P 1'
#
loop_
_entity.id
_entity.type
_entity.pdbx_description
1 polymer ?
#
loop_
_entity_poly.entity_id
_entity_poly.type
_entity_poly.pdbx_seq_one_letter_code
_entity_poly.pdbx_strand_id
1 'polypeptide(L)'
;MPSTRYRTLSRRVSELRRNLLPANFNSTGLYSDRVHERTRAFRVLAHAEFESYIEDRVIEVVHRAHLEWNEDGTIRPCLLALMSHRDSRLDIPDSLTELRDRNGAKYPTLKSRVEAAKRQYSTYVRTSNNGIKERNLLLLLLPIGVTKDEIDTEWLNDTEVWATARGEVAHTSAKMQIQVDPRVELSTVKNILDGFKVIDGILEDK
;
A
#
# COMPACT_ATOMS: atom_id res chain seq x y z
N MET A 1 -2.09 -5.72 -18.33
CA MET A 1 -3.38 -6.27 -17.83
C MET A 1 -3.41 -6.14 -16.31
N PRO A 2 -4.56 -5.95 -15.64
CA PRO A 2 -4.57 -5.84 -14.19
C PRO A 2 -4.21 -7.16 -13.51
N SER A 3 -3.45 -7.07 -12.41
CA SER A 3 -3.03 -8.19 -11.58
C SER A 3 -4.22 -8.92 -10.95
N THR A 4 -4.00 -10.18 -10.55
CA THR A 4 -5.01 -10.98 -9.84
C THR A 4 -5.44 -10.30 -8.53
N ARG A 5 -4.50 -9.65 -7.84
CA ARG A 5 -4.77 -8.88 -6.62
C ARG A 5 -5.66 -7.67 -6.89
N TYR A 6 -5.40 -6.91 -7.95
CA TYR A 6 -6.24 -5.75 -8.28
C TYR A 6 -7.66 -6.17 -8.68
N ARG A 7 -7.80 -7.25 -9.46
CA ARG A 7 -9.13 -7.81 -9.79
C ARG A 7 -9.89 -8.24 -8.54
N THR A 8 -9.17 -8.80 -7.55
CA THR A 8 -9.75 -9.16 -6.25
C THR A 8 -10.23 -7.92 -5.50
N LEU A 9 -9.39 -6.88 -5.37
CA LEU A 9 -9.77 -5.60 -4.78
C LEU A 9 -11.02 -5.01 -5.43
N SER A 10 -11.04 -4.90 -6.76
CA SER A 10 -12.17 -4.34 -7.51
C SER A 10 -13.47 -5.12 -7.28
N ARG A 11 -13.39 -6.46 -7.23
CA ARG A 11 -14.53 -7.32 -6.87
C ARG A 11 -15.01 -7.07 -5.45
N ARG A 12 -14.09 -6.99 -4.48
CA ARG A 12 -14.41 -6.77 -3.06
C ARG A 12 -15.06 -5.41 -2.81
N VAL A 13 -14.51 -4.34 -3.39
CA VAL A 13 -15.13 -3.00 -3.36
C VAL A 13 -16.55 -3.03 -3.97
N SER A 14 -16.72 -3.77 -5.08
CA SER A 14 -18.04 -3.94 -5.70
C SER A 14 -19.03 -4.70 -4.80
N GLU A 15 -18.59 -5.75 -4.10
CA GLU A 15 -19.37 -6.48 -3.10
C GLU A 15 -19.78 -5.57 -1.94
N LEU A 16 -18.84 -4.81 -1.38
CA LEU A 16 -19.11 -3.86 -0.29
C LEU A 16 -20.13 -2.80 -0.71
N ARG A 17 -20.00 -2.24 -1.93
CA ARG A 17 -20.97 -1.29 -2.50
C ARG A 17 -22.37 -1.90 -2.56
N ARG A 18 -22.50 -3.14 -3.05
CA ARG A 18 -23.81 -3.80 -3.16
C ARG A 18 -24.46 -4.08 -1.81
N ASN A 19 -23.66 -4.39 -0.79
CA ASN A 19 -24.16 -4.79 0.51
C ASN A 19 -24.46 -3.62 1.45
N LEU A 20 -23.71 -2.52 1.32
CA LEU A 20 -23.71 -1.44 2.31
C LEU A 20 -24.29 -0.13 1.78
N LEU A 21 -24.16 0.17 0.49
CA LEU A 21 -24.68 1.41 -0.09
C LEU A 21 -26.07 1.18 -0.69
N PRO A 22 -26.93 2.22 -0.72
CA PRO A 22 -28.23 2.12 -1.37
C PRO A 22 -28.08 1.86 -2.89
N ALA A 23 -29.01 1.09 -3.45
CA ALA A 23 -29.01 0.80 -4.89
C ALA A 23 -29.28 2.06 -5.73
N ASN A 24 -30.21 2.89 -5.26
CA ASN A 24 -30.56 4.18 -5.84
C ASN A 24 -30.23 5.30 -4.85
N PHE A 25 -29.50 6.31 -5.32
CA PHE A 25 -29.18 7.49 -4.53
C PHE A 25 -30.33 8.48 -4.53
N ASN A 26 -30.60 9.11 -3.39
CA ASN A 26 -31.61 10.15 -3.29
C ASN A 26 -31.04 11.46 -3.83
N SER A 27 -31.73 12.09 -4.78
CA SER A 27 -31.31 13.36 -5.38
C SER A 27 -31.30 14.52 -4.38
N THR A 28 -32.08 14.43 -3.30
CA THR A 28 -32.12 15.46 -2.25
C THR A 28 -31.02 15.28 -1.20
N GLY A 29 -30.24 14.19 -1.26
CA GLY A 29 -29.23 13.87 -0.24
C GLY A 29 -29.80 13.46 1.11
N LEU A 30 -31.13 13.35 1.24
CA LEU A 30 -31.80 12.96 2.48
C LEU A 30 -31.83 11.43 2.60
N TYR A 31 -31.14 10.91 3.61
CA TYR A 31 -31.07 9.49 3.90
C TYR A 31 -31.44 9.23 5.37
N SER A 32 -31.86 8.00 5.67
CA SER A 32 -32.09 7.58 7.06
C SER A 32 -30.76 7.30 7.78
N ASP A 33 -30.75 7.38 9.11
CA ASP A 33 -29.55 7.12 9.92
C ASP A 33 -28.90 5.77 9.61
N ARG A 34 -29.71 4.74 9.35
CA ARG A 34 -29.25 3.41 8.94
C ARG A 34 -28.40 3.45 7.66
N VAL A 35 -28.72 4.32 6.71
CA VAL A 35 -27.94 4.47 5.47
C VAL A 35 -26.61 5.14 5.78
N HIS A 36 -26.58 6.16 6.64
CA HIS A 36 -25.34 6.78 7.07
C HIS A 36 -24.44 5.81 7.86
N GLU A 37 -25.00 4.98 8.73
CA GLU A 37 -24.28 3.90 9.43
C GLU A 37 -23.63 2.93 8.45
N ARG A 38 -24.38 2.44 7.48
CA ARG A 38 -23.85 1.51 6.47
C ARG A 38 -22.81 2.18 5.57
N THR A 39 -22.95 3.47 5.28
CA THR A 39 -21.97 4.24 4.50
C THR A 39 -20.64 4.37 5.26
N ARG A 40 -20.69 4.59 6.58
CA ARG A 40 -19.48 4.56 7.42
C ARG A 40 -18.84 3.17 7.46
N ALA A 41 -19.66 2.12 7.57
CA ALA A 41 -19.16 0.74 7.48
C ALA A 41 -18.50 0.46 6.12
N PHE A 42 -19.08 0.97 5.03
CA PHE A 42 -18.51 0.88 3.69
C PHE A 42 -17.14 1.55 3.63
N ARG A 43 -17.00 2.77 4.14
CA ARG A 43 -15.71 3.49 4.22
C ARG A 43 -14.64 2.66 4.94
N VAL A 44 -14.95 2.17 6.14
CA VAL A 44 -14.00 1.41 6.98
C VAL A 44 -13.58 0.11 6.29
N LEU A 45 -14.53 -0.63 5.73
CA LEU A 45 -14.25 -1.90 5.07
C LEU A 45 -13.51 -1.71 3.74
N ALA A 46 -13.89 -0.71 2.93
CA ALA A 46 -13.20 -0.40 1.69
C ALA A 46 -11.74 0.00 1.97
N HIS A 47 -11.49 0.76 3.03
CA HIS A 47 -10.14 1.15 3.42
C HIS A 47 -9.29 -0.09 3.73
N ALA A 48 -9.82 -1.04 4.50
CA ALA A 48 -9.11 -2.28 4.82
C ALA A 48 -8.79 -3.12 3.57
N GLU A 49 -9.69 -3.13 2.58
CA GLU A 49 -9.45 -3.82 1.30
C GLU A 49 -8.33 -3.14 0.49
N PHE A 50 -8.28 -1.80 0.44
CA PHE A 50 -7.18 -1.08 -0.22
C PHE A 50 -5.83 -1.31 0.46
N GLU A 51 -5.80 -1.25 1.79
CA GLU A 51 -4.61 -1.50 2.60
C GLU A 51 -4.08 -2.94 2.37
N SER A 52 -4.96 -3.94 2.50
CA SER A 52 -4.59 -5.33 2.24
C SER A 52 -4.13 -5.56 0.80
N TYR A 53 -4.76 -4.89 -0.18
CA TYR A 53 -4.33 -4.98 -1.57
C TYR A 53 -2.89 -4.50 -1.75
N ILE A 54 -2.58 -3.28 -1.28
CA ILE A 54 -1.27 -2.69 -1.56
C ILE A 54 -0.15 -3.40 -0.80
N GLU A 55 -0.42 -3.85 0.44
CA GLU A 55 0.53 -4.65 1.23
C GLU A 55 0.88 -5.97 0.53
N ASP A 56 -0.13 -6.71 0.08
CA ASP A 56 0.11 -7.97 -0.64
C ASP A 56 0.83 -7.70 -1.96
N ARG A 57 0.43 -6.65 -2.70
CA ARG A 57 0.96 -6.38 -4.03
C ARG A 57 2.45 -6.02 -4.00
N VAL A 58 2.89 -5.15 -3.09
CA VAL A 58 4.30 -4.78 -3.01
C VAL A 58 5.18 -5.95 -2.55
N ILE A 59 4.65 -6.85 -1.73
CA ILE A 59 5.34 -8.08 -1.33
C ILE A 59 5.47 -9.04 -2.52
N GLU A 60 4.42 -9.22 -3.31
CA GLU A 60 4.44 -10.04 -4.53
C GLU A 60 5.54 -9.59 -5.49
N VAL A 61 5.66 -8.28 -5.73
CA VAL A 61 6.71 -7.70 -6.60
C VAL A 61 8.11 -8.06 -6.10
N VAL A 62 8.40 -7.79 -4.82
CA VAL A 62 9.72 -8.09 -4.23
C VAL A 62 10.00 -9.59 -4.26
N HIS A 63 9.00 -10.42 -3.98
CA HIS A 63 9.14 -11.88 -4.02
C HIS A 63 9.42 -12.38 -5.44
N ARG A 64 8.70 -11.88 -6.43
CA ARG A 64 8.91 -12.21 -7.85
C ARG A 64 10.32 -11.83 -8.28
N ALA A 65 10.72 -10.56 -8.08
CA ALA A 65 12.04 -10.08 -8.44
C ALA A 65 13.17 -10.91 -7.78
N HIS A 66 12.95 -11.32 -6.53
CA HIS A 66 13.87 -12.20 -5.81
C HIS A 66 13.92 -13.62 -6.38
N LEU A 67 12.79 -14.22 -6.75
CA LEU A 67 12.73 -15.56 -7.35
C LEU A 67 13.47 -15.57 -8.68
N GLU A 68 13.15 -14.63 -9.57
CA GLU A 68 13.79 -14.53 -10.88
C GLU A 68 15.30 -14.31 -10.76
N TRP A 69 15.75 -13.47 -9.81
CA TRP A 69 17.18 -13.31 -9.54
C TRP A 69 17.86 -14.60 -9.10
N ASN A 70 17.20 -15.46 -8.33
CA ASN A 70 17.79 -16.75 -7.95
C ASN A 70 17.81 -17.74 -9.12
N GLU A 71 16.94 -17.58 -10.11
CA GLU A 71 16.86 -18.46 -11.28
C GLU A 71 17.90 -18.11 -12.35
N ASP A 72 18.10 -16.83 -12.67
CA ASP A 72 18.97 -16.40 -13.77
C ASP A 72 20.17 -15.53 -13.36
N GLY A 73 20.27 -15.14 -12.08
CA GLY A 73 21.36 -14.33 -11.54
C GLY A 73 21.32 -12.82 -11.85
N THR A 74 20.35 -12.34 -12.63
CA THR A 74 20.24 -10.92 -13.02
C THR A 74 19.60 -10.09 -11.89
N ILE A 75 20.14 -8.93 -11.55
CA ILE A 75 19.52 -8.13 -10.47
C ILE A 75 18.43 -7.22 -11.05
N ARG A 76 17.25 -7.26 -10.43
CA ARG A 76 16.10 -6.44 -10.85
C ARG A 76 16.21 -5.04 -10.25
N PRO A 77 15.75 -3.97 -10.94
CA PRO A 77 15.74 -2.61 -10.41
C PRO A 77 15.07 -2.51 -9.03
N CYS A 78 13.99 -3.26 -8.80
CA CYS A 78 13.31 -3.33 -7.51
C CYS A 78 14.25 -3.78 -6.37
N LEU A 79 15.07 -4.83 -6.58
CA LEU A 79 16.01 -5.31 -5.56
C LEU A 79 17.15 -4.32 -5.32
N LEU A 80 17.62 -3.64 -6.37
CA LEU A 80 18.63 -2.59 -6.24
C LEU A 80 18.10 -1.41 -5.42
N ALA A 81 16.89 -0.93 -5.74
CA ALA A 81 16.22 0.13 -5.00
C ALA A 81 16.05 -0.26 -3.53
N LEU A 82 15.62 -1.50 -3.26
CA LEU A 82 15.39 -2.01 -1.91
C LEU A 82 16.66 -2.06 -1.06
N MET A 83 17.77 -2.49 -1.65
CA MET A 83 19.07 -2.46 -0.97
C MET A 83 19.55 -1.02 -0.73
N SER A 84 19.42 -0.15 -1.74
CA SER A 84 19.86 1.25 -1.63
C SER A 84 19.09 2.03 -0.57
N HIS A 85 17.80 1.73 -0.39
CA HIS A 85 16.96 2.35 0.64
C HIS A 85 17.35 1.91 2.05
N ARG A 86 17.93 0.71 2.19
CA ARG A 86 18.34 0.14 3.47
C ARG A 86 19.73 0.63 3.91
N ASP A 87 20.68 0.66 2.99
CA ASP A 87 22.10 0.87 3.27
C ASP A 87 22.41 2.37 3.48
N SER A 88 21.93 2.92 4.60
CA SER A 88 22.21 4.30 5.04
C SER A 88 23.48 4.43 5.88
N ARG A 89 24.20 3.34 6.14
CA ARG A 89 25.44 3.34 6.95
C ARG A 89 26.53 2.54 6.26
N LEU A 90 27.50 3.27 5.72
CA LEU A 90 28.77 2.71 5.25
C LEU A 90 29.66 2.48 6.47
N ASP A 91 29.64 1.26 7.02
CA ASP A 91 30.67 0.81 7.94
C ASP A 91 31.69 0.00 7.13
N ILE A 92 32.57 0.71 6.43
CA ILE A 92 33.63 0.12 5.60
C ILE A 92 34.81 -0.15 6.54
N PRO A 93 35.29 -1.40 6.66
CA PRO A 93 36.48 -1.70 7.44
C PRO A 93 37.72 -1.05 6.81
N ASP A 94 38.61 -0.50 7.64
CA ASP A 94 39.85 0.13 7.18
C ASP A 94 40.91 -0.91 6.75
N SER A 95 40.71 -2.18 7.10
CA SER A 95 41.60 -3.27 6.75
C SER A 95 40.87 -4.61 6.55
N LEU A 96 41.46 -5.50 5.76
CA LEU A 96 40.95 -6.87 5.55
C LEU A 96 41.00 -7.72 6.84
N THR A 97 41.88 -7.39 7.77
CA THR A 97 42.04 -8.08 9.05
C THR A 97 40.88 -7.78 10.01
N GLU A 98 40.33 -6.56 9.95
CA GLU A 98 39.13 -6.16 10.71
C GLU A 98 37.83 -6.86 10.28
N LEU A 99 37.82 -7.49 9.10
CA LEU A 99 36.66 -8.28 8.63
C LEU A 99 36.42 -9.54 9.48
N ARG A 100 37.44 -10.05 10.20
CA ARG A 100 37.34 -11.29 11.00
C ARG A 100 36.88 -11.06 12.44
N ASP A 101 37.14 -9.88 13.02
CA ASP A 101 36.96 -9.61 14.46
C ASP A 101 35.73 -8.75 14.80
N ARG A 102 35.20 -7.99 13.84
CA ARG A 102 33.84 -7.45 13.99
C ARG A 102 32.89 -8.63 13.85
N ASN A 103 32.05 -8.91 14.85
CA ASN A 103 30.90 -9.82 14.76
C ASN A 103 30.41 -9.89 13.30
N GLY A 104 30.80 -10.98 12.61
CA GLY A 104 31.00 -11.03 11.16
C GLY A 104 29.96 -10.26 10.38
N ALA A 105 30.40 -9.38 9.47
CA ALA A 105 29.57 -8.53 8.61
C ALA A 105 28.18 -9.17 8.43
N LYS A 106 27.16 -8.67 9.15
CA LYS A 106 25.88 -9.36 9.42
C LYS A 106 25.25 -10.01 8.18
N TYR A 107 25.61 -9.50 7.00
CA TYR A 107 25.31 -10.01 5.67
C TYR A 107 26.57 -10.03 4.79
N PRO A 108 27.37 -11.11 4.81
CA PRO A 108 28.69 -11.16 4.17
C PRO A 108 28.62 -11.33 2.64
N THR A 109 27.48 -11.78 2.11
CA THR A 109 27.26 -11.99 0.66
C THR A 109 26.17 -11.08 0.13
N LEU A 110 26.20 -10.76 -1.17
CA LEU A 110 25.10 -10.05 -1.85
C LEU A 110 23.75 -10.74 -1.59
N LYS A 111 23.70 -12.08 -1.67
CA LYS A 111 22.51 -12.88 -1.36
C LYS A 111 21.98 -12.62 0.04
N SER A 112 22.86 -12.67 1.05
CA SER A 112 22.45 -12.37 2.43
C SER A 112 22.00 -10.92 2.62
N ARG A 113 22.56 -9.95 1.88
CA ARG A 113 22.16 -8.54 1.94
C ARG A 113 20.77 -8.32 1.35
N VAL A 114 20.51 -8.90 0.16
CA VAL A 114 19.21 -8.86 -0.50
C VAL A 114 18.14 -9.53 0.35
N GLU A 115 18.39 -10.75 0.86
CA GLU A 115 17.43 -11.47 1.71
C GLU A 115 17.09 -10.68 2.98
N ALA A 116 18.08 -10.02 3.56
CA ALA A 116 17.86 -9.20 4.73
C ALA A 116 17.10 -7.91 4.43
N ALA A 117 17.32 -7.28 3.28
CA ALA A 117 16.54 -6.14 2.81
C ALA A 117 15.08 -6.53 2.54
N LYS A 118 14.86 -7.63 1.81
CA LYS A 118 13.55 -8.23 1.59
C LYS A 118 12.83 -8.55 2.89
N ARG A 119 13.50 -9.20 3.84
CA ARG A 119 12.91 -9.56 5.15
C ARG A 119 12.53 -8.32 5.93
N GLN A 120 13.42 -7.34 6.04
CA GLN A 120 13.16 -6.10 6.76
C GLN A 120 11.96 -5.35 6.18
N TYR A 121 11.91 -5.21 4.86
CA TYR A 121 10.80 -4.58 4.16
C TYR A 121 9.50 -5.37 4.33
N SER A 122 9.53 -6.69 4.10
CA SER A 122 8.36 -7.56 4.27
C SER A 122 7.80 -7.54 5.70
N THR A 123 8.67 -7.41 6.71
CA THR A 123 8.25 -7.21 8.10
C THR A 123 7.57 -5.85 8.25
N TYR A 124 8.20 -4.76 7.80
CA TYR A 124 7.61 -3.42 7.85
C TYR A 124 6.22 -3.38 7.21
N VAL A 125 6.08 -3.89 5.98
CA VAL A 125 4.80 -3.91 5.25
C VAL A 125 3.70 -4.61 6.07
N ARG A 126 4.00 -5.77 6.68
CA ARG A 126 2.99 -6.57 7.40
C ARG A 126 2.70 -6.12 8.83
N THR A 127 3.65 -5.49 9.50
CA THR A 127 3.55 -5.23 10.95
C THR A 127 3.48 -3.76 11.31
N SER A 128 3.79 -2.87 10.37
CA SER A 128 3.99 -1.45 10.67
C SER A 128 3.31 -0.52 9.69
N ASN A 129 2.83 -1.02 8.55
CA ASN A 129 1.88 -0.27 7.76
C ASN A 129 0.53 -0.21 8.50
N ASN A 130 -0.15 0.94 8.41
CA ASN A 130 -1.39 1.21 9.15
C ASN A 130 -2.39 2.00 8.29
N GLY A 131 -2.30 1.84 6.96
CA GLY A 131 -3.27 2.36 6.03
C GLY A 131 -2.70 2.82 4.71
N ILE A 132 -3.46 3.71 4.06
CA ILE A 132 -3.21 4.18 2.69
C ILE A 132 -3.04 5.70 2.61
N LYS A 133 -2.67 6.33 3.72
CA LYS A 133 -2.25 7.74 3.74
C LYS A 133 -1.01 7.95 2.87
N GLU A 134 -0.75 9.20 2.47
CA GLU A 134 0.37 9.52 1.56
C GLU A 134 1.69 8.94 2.08
N ARG A 135 2.01 9.22 3.34
CA ARG A 135 3.23 8.71 3.99
C ARG A 135 3.30 7.17 3.96
N ASN A 136 2.18 6.49 4.18
CA ASN A 136 2.13 5.03 4.15
C ASN A 136 2.41 4.51 2.74
N LEU A 137 1.71 5.05 1.73
CA LEU A 137 1.91 4.66 0.33
C LEU A 137 3.35 4.90 -0.13
N LEU A 138 3.95 6.05 0.22
CA LEU A 138 5.35 6.34 -0.13
C LEU A 138 6.34 5.36 0.53
N LEU A 139 6.10 4.97 1.78
CA LEU A 139 6.93 3.99 2.49
C LEU A 139 6.78 2.56 1.94
N LEU A 140 5.70 2.27 1.21
CA LEU A 140 5.53 1.02 0.48
C LEU A 140 6.17 1.10 -0.92
N LEU A 141 5.91 2.17 -1.67
CA LEU A 141 6.24 2.26 -3.10
C LEU A 141 7.69 2.66 -3.38
N LEU A 142 8.24 3.64 -2.66
CA LEU A 142 9.60 4.14 -2.94
C LEU A 142 10.68 3.07 -2.73
N PRO A 143 10.66 2.25 -1.66
CA PRO A 143 11.70 1.24 -1.45
C PRO A 143 11.78 0.17 -2.55
N ILE A 144 10.72 -0.03 -3.32
CA ILE A 144 10.69 -1.01 -4.42
C ILE A 144 10.97 -0.37 -5.79
N GLY A 145 11.38 0.91 -5.82
CA GLY A 145 11.83 1.59 -7.03
C GLY A 145 10.73 2.30 -7.82
N VAL A 146 9.56 2.55 -7.22
CA VAL A 146 8.60 3.52 -7.75
C VAL A 146 9.15 4.92 -7.46
N THR A 147 9.13 5.78 -8.46
CA THR A 147 9.61 7.16 -8.38
C THR A 147 8.45 8.12 -8.17
N LYS A 148 8.76 9.35 -7.71
CA LYS A 148 7.75 10.38 -7.48
C LYS A 148 6.97 10.71 -8.75
N ASP A 149 7.64 10.76 -9.89
CA ASP A 149 7.04 11.16 -11.18
C ASP A 149 6.08 10.09 -11.74
N GLU A 150 6.16 8.85 -11.22
CA GLU A 150 5.22 7.78 -11.53
C GLU A 150 3.94 7.84 -10.68
N ILE A 151 3.89 8.69 -9.65
CA ILE A 151 2.76 8.77 -8.72
C ILE A 151 1.98 10.06 -8.95
N ASP A 152 0.68 9.93 -9.21
CA ASP A 152 -0.23 11.06 -9.32
C ASP A 152 -0.43 11.75 -7.96
N THR A 153 -0.06 13.02 -7.90
CA THR A 153 -0.17 13.85 -6.69
C THR A 153 -1.61 14.17 -6.30
N GLU A 154 -2.52 14.27 -7.26
CA GLU A 154 -3.94 14.49 -6.99
C GLU A 154 -4.54 13.24 -6.34
N TRP A 155 -4.22 12.06 -6.87
CA TRP A 155 -4.61 10.79 -6.28
C TRP A 155 -4.07 10.60 -4.84
N LEU A 156 -2.81 10.95 -4.59
CA LEU A 156 -2.24 10.89 -3.24
C LEU A 156 -3.01 11.78 -2.26
N ASN A 157 -3.32 13.02 -2.66
CA ASN A 157 -4.10 13.94 -1.84
C ASN A 157 -5.51 13.41 -1.56
N ASP A 158 -6.18 12.85 -2.57
CA ASP A 158 -7.50 12.22 -2.40
C ASP A 158 -7.45 11.06 -1.40
N THR A 159 -6.44 10.19 -1.48
CA THR A 159 -6.26 9.11 -0.50
C THR A 159 -5.95 9.62 0.91
N GLU A 160 -5.15 10.69 1.06
CA GLU A 160 -4.83 11.28 2.36
C GLU A 160 -6.09 11.84 3.05
N VAL A 161 -6.88 12.64 2.31
CA VAL A 161 -8.12 13.23 2.82
C VAL A 161 -9.11 12.11 3.19
N TRP A 162 -9.30 11.13 2.31
CA TRP A 162 -10.26 10.05 2.55
C TRP A 162 -9.85 9.12 3.70
N ALA A 163 -8.57 8.73 3.79
CA ALA A 163 -8.07 7.89 4.87
C ALA A 163 -8.08 8.62 6.23
N THR A 164 -7.87 9.94 6.24
CA THR A 164 -8.03 10.78 7.44
C THR A 164 -9.49 10.81 7.90
N ALA A 165 -10.42 11.03 6.97
CA ALA A 165 -11.86 11.02 7.26
C ALA A 165 -12.36 9.64 7.73
N ARG A 166 -11.68 8.54 7.39
CA ARG A 166 -11.92 7.21 7.99
C ARG A 166 -11.54 7.17 9.46
N GLY A 167 -10.37 7.72 9.82
CA GLY A 167 -9.90 7.78 11.20
C GLY A 167 -10.87 8.53 12.11
N GLU A 168 -11.38 9.67 11.65
CA GLU A 168 -12.39 10.45 12.36
C GLU A 168 -13.69 9.66 12.58
N VAL A 169 -14.15 8.93 11.56
CA VAL A 169 -15.33 8.05 11.66
C VAL A 169 -15.14 6.92 12.68
N ALA A 170 -13.92 6.37 12.80
CA ALA A 170 -13.62 5.30 13.76
C ALA A 170 -13.45 5.81 15.20
N HIS A 171 -12.99 7.05 15.39
CA HIS A 171 -12.65 7.60 16.71
C HIS A 171 -13.71 8.54 17.30
N THR A 172 -14.69 9.01 16.52
CA THR A 172 -15.72 9.94 17.02
C THR A 172 -16.93 9.19 17.56
N SER A 173 -17.32 9.52 18.81
CA SER A 173 -18.50 8.95 19.47
C SER A 173 -19.79 9.17 18.66
N ALA A 174 -20.76 8.26 18.83
CA ALA A 174 -22.02 8.24 18.04
C ALA A 174 -22.83 9.55 18.02
N LYS A 175 -22.57 10.49 18.95
CA LYS A 175 -23.32 11.75 19.09
C LYS A 175 -22.84 12.90 18.19
N MET A 176 -21.66 12.81 17.56
CA MET A 176 -21.13 13.83 16.64
C MET A 176 -20.65 13.19 15.33
N GLN A 177 -21.49 12.36 14.72
CA GLN A 177 -21.13 11.69 13.47
C GLN A 177 -21.40 12.61 12.28
N ILE A 178 -20.36 12.90 11.50
CA ILE A 178 -20.49 13.56 10.20
C ILE A 178 -21.35 12.67 9.30
N GLN A 179 -22.44 13.22 8.79
CA GLN A 179 -23.29 12.54 7.81
C GLN A 179 -22.55 12.48 6.48
N VAL A 180 -22.04 11.29 6.15
CA VAL A 180 -21.39 11.02 4.86
C VAL A 180 -22.46 10.72 3.82
N ASP A 181 -22.44 11.43 2.70
CA ASP A 181 -23.30 11.14 1.55
C ASP A 181 -22.83 9.84 0.87
N PRO A 182 -23.69 8.81 0.78
CA PRO A 182 -23.36 7.52 0.15
C PRO A 182 -22.91 7.64 -1.31
N ARG A 183 -23.42 8.63 -2.06
CA ARG A 183 -23.07 8.87 -3.46
C ARG A 183 -21.67 9.43 -3.57
N VAL A 184 -21.36 10.44 -2.75
CA VAL A 184 -20.04 11.07 -2.70
C VAL A 184 -19.00 10.05 -2.27
N GLU A 185 -19.32 9.27 -1.24
CA GLU A 185 -18.44 8.19 -0.75
C GLU A 185 -18.10 7.18 -1.84
N LEU A 186 -19.10 6.74 -2.61
CA LEU A 186 -18.88 5.81 -3.72
C LEU A 186 -18.03 6.43 -4.83
N SER A 187 -18.24 7.71 -5.18
CA SER A 187 -17.40 8.36 -6.20
C SER A 187 -15.95 8.48 -5.74
N THR A 188 -15.71 8.87 -4.48
CA THR A 188 -14.35 8.98 -3.94
C THR A 188 -13.65 7.61 -3.94
N VAL A 189 -14.32 6.55 -3.49
CA VAL A 189 -13.75 5.19 -3.52
C VAL A 189 -13.45 4.71 -4.94
N LYS A 190 -14.26 5.09 -5.94
CA LYS A 190 -13.98 4.76 -7.34
C LYS A 190 -12.74 5.49 -7.86
N ASN A 191 -12.60 6.79 -7.59
CA ASN A 191 -11.42 7.55 -7.99
C ASN A 191 -10.15 6.96 -7.36
N ILE A 192 -10.20 6.61 -6.08
CA ILE A 192 -9.10 5.94 -5.37
C ILE A 192 -8.76 4.60 -6.03
N LEU A 193 -9.78 3.79 -6.34
CA LEU A 193 -9.61 2.50 -7.01
C LEU A 193 -8.96 2.65 -8.40
N ASP A 194 -9.35 3.67 -9.16
CA ASP A 194 -8.77 3.96 -10.47
C ASP A 194 -7.29 4.36 -10.37
N GLY A 195 -6.90 5.15 -9.36
CA GLY A 195 -5.48 5.41 -9.12
C GLY A 195 -4.70 4.17 -8.69
N PHE A 196 -5.28 3.29 -7.86
CA PHE A 196 -4.67 1.98 -7.55
C PHE A 196 -4.48 1.10 -8.79
N LYS A 197 -5.32 1.24 -9.82
CA LYS A 197 -5.15 0.54 -11.09
C LYS A 197 -3.89 1.01 -11.84
N VAL A 198 -3.60 2.30 -11.78
CA VAL A 198 -2.40 2.89 -12.38
C VAL A 198 -1.17 2.38 -11.63
N ILE A 199 -1.20 2.43 -10.31
CA ILE A 199 -0.15 1.85 -9.46
C ILE A 199 0.05 0.35 -9.75
N ASP A 200 -1.02 -0.43 -9.89
CA ASP A 200 -0.92 -1.85 -10.25
C ASP A 200 -0.13 -2.09 -11.55
N GLY A 201 -0.34 -1.21 -12.54
CA GLY A 201 0.40 -1.22 -13.80
C GLY A 201 1.88 -0.90 -13.61
N ILE A 202 2.20 0.16 -12.85
CA ILE A 202 3.59 0.54 -12.53
C ILE A 202 4.31 -0.60 -11.82
N LEU A 203 3.63 -1.28 -10.89
CA LEU A 203 4.17 -2.41 -10.14
C LEU A 203 4.41 -3.65 -11.00
N GLU A 204 3.76 -3.78 -12.14
CA GLU A 204 4.00 -4.89 -13.06
C GLU A 204 5.39 -4.78 -13.73
N ASP A 205 5.87 -3.56 -13.95
CA ASP A 205 7.15 -3.25 -14.58
C ASP A 205 8.34 -3.23 -13.59
N LYS A 206 8.10 -3.48 -12.30
CA LYS A 206 9.14 -3.56 -11.25
C LYS A 206 9.53 -5.01 -10.93
#